data_AF-A0A5Q4DG28-F1
#
_entry.id   AF-A0A5Q4DG28-F1
#
_cell.length_a   1.000
_cell.length_b   1.000
_cell.length_c   1.000
_cell.angle_alpha   90.00
_cell.angle_beta   90.00
_cell.angle_gamma   90.00
#
_symmetry.space_group_name_H-M   'P 1'
#
loop_
_entity.id
_entity.type
_entity.pdbx_description
1 polymer ?
#
loop_
_entity_poly.entity_id
_entity_poly.type
_entity_poly.pdbx_seq_one_letter_code
_entity_poly.pdbx_strand_id
1 'polypeptide(L)'
;MRTGAVPFSSGRGGSSRHRARLVTGESGDPQPPQLDIVLSSPGREPLPEEALRRALASLLAREGVESGELSVTFLADDPIRELNVRYLAHDWVPDVLSFSLAPPLLGDVYVGYDQARRQSVELAVPLDEELVRLAVHGTLHLLGHEHPDDPAGREDSEMYQLQEAVVREVFG
;
A
#
# COMPACT_ATOMS: atom_id res chain seq x y z
N MET A 1 -35.70 -64.59 -34.82
CA MET A 1 -34.29 -64.93 -35.11
C MET A 1 -33.51 -64.85 -33.79
N ARG A 2 -33.04 -66.01 -33.31
CA ARG A 2 -31.91 -66.35 -32.39
C ARG A 2 -31.31 -65.21 -31.53
N THR A 3 -31.41 -65.23 -30.19
CA THR A 3 -30.48 -65.86 -29.17
C THR A 3 -29.01 -65.48 -29.40
N GLY A 4 -28.19 -65.02 -28.44
CA GLY A 4 -28.28 -64.98 -26.98
C GLY A 4 -27.01 -64.35 -26.36
N ALA A 5 -26.97 -64.27 -25.03
CA ALA A 5 -25.82 -63.88 -24.22
C ALA A 5 -24.93 -65.10 -23.90
N VAL A 6 -23.60 -64.93 -23.79
CA VAL A 6 -22.77 -65.34 -22.62
C VAL A 6 -21.29 -64.87 -22.73
N PRO A 7 -20.57 -64.73 -21.59
CA PRO A 7 -19.22 -64.15 -21.45
C PRO A 7 -18.10 -65.20 -21.32
N PHE A 8 -16.82 -64.80 -21.48
CA PHE A 8 -15.61 -65.57 -21.13
C PHE A 8 -14.38 -64.64 -21.27
N SER A 9 -13.28 -64.64 -20.51
CA SER A 9 -12.89 -65.22 -19.22
C SER A 9 -11.56 -64.56 -18.80
N SER A 10 -11.35 -64.54 -17.48
CA SER A 10 -10.09 -64.44 -16.74
C SER A 10 -8.74 -64.61 -17.47
N GLY A 11 -7.83 -63.66 -17.20
CA GLY A 11 -6.39 -63.88 -17.19
C GLY A 11 -5.79 -63.25 -15.92
N ARG A 12 -5.26 -64.08 -15.02
CA ARG A 12 -4.46 -63.67 -13.85
C ARG A 12 -2.99 -63.68 -14.22
N GLY A 13 -2.23 -62.77 -13.61
CA GLY A 13 -0.82 -63.01 -13.25
C GLY A 13 0.16 -62.06 -13.91
N GLY A 14 0.89 -61.29 -13.09
CA GLY A 14 2.06 -60.55 -13.56
C GLY A 14 2.35 -59.29 -12.78
N SER A 15 2.80 -59.46 -11.54
CA SER A 15 3.39 -58.40 -10.72
C SER A 15 4.56 -57.74 -11.44
N SER A 16 4.43 -56.47 -11.79
CA SER A 16 5.57 -55.57 -11.96
C SER A 16 5.26 -54.24 -11.28
N ARG A 17 5.91 -54.06 -10.13
CA ARG A 17 5.95 -52.85 -9.35
C ARG A 17 6.59 -51.74 -10.18
N HIS A 18 5.78 -50.91 -10.80
CA HIS A 18 6.21 -49.57 -11.17
C HIS A 18 5.64 -48.61 -10.14
N ARG A 19 6.52 -48.24 -9.20
CA ARG A 19 6.39 -47.02 -8.40
C ARG A 19 6.21 -45.86 -9.38
N ALA A 20 4.97 -45.50 -9.66
CA ALA A 20 4.67 -44.18 -10.16
C ALA A 20 5.08 -43.23 -9.04
N ARG A 21 6.16 -42.49 -9.30
CA ARG A 21 6.59 -41.36 -8.48
C ARG A 21 5.37 -40.50 -8.20
N LEU A 22 5.21 -40.16 -6.93
CA LEU A 22 4.53 -38.94 -6.52
C LEU A 22 5.02 -37.83 -7.45
N VAL A 23 4.18 -37.40 -8.39
CA VAL A 23 4.26 -36.04 -8.87
C VAL A 23 3.77 -35.25 -7.69
N THR A 24 4.73 -34.78 -6.89
CA THR A 24 4.52 -33.66 -6.00
C THR A 24 3.82 -32.62 -6.85
N GLY A 25 2.56 -32.35 -6.54
CA GLY A 25 2.04 -31.03 -6.85
C GLY A 25 3.03 -30.09 -6.19
N GLU A 26 3.86 -29.44 -6.99
CA GLU A 26 4.31 -28.11 -6.63
C GLU A 26 3.01 -27.32 -6.61
N SER A 27 2.31 -27.41 -5.47
CA SER A 27 1.43 -26.35 -5.01
C SER A 27 2.32 -25.12 -5.11
N GLY A 28 2.15 -24.36 -6.19
CA GLY A 28 2.90 -23.13 -6.39
C GLY A 28 2.77 -22.38 -5.08
N ASP A 29 3.89 -22.22 -4.39
CA ASP A 29 3.94 -21.40 -3.20
C ASP A 29 3.30 -20.08 -3.64
N PRO A 30 2.17 -19.64 -3.07
CA PRO A 30 1.69 -18.31 -3.38
C PRO A 30 2.84 -17.39 -2.99
N GLN A 31 3.56 -16.87 -3.99
CA GLN A 31 4.59 -15.88 -3.75
C GLN A 31 3.92 -14.81 -2.91
N PRO A 32 4.49 -14.42 -1.76
CA PRO A 32 3.78 -13.55 -0.85
C PRO A 32 3.41 -12.31 -1.66
N PRO A 33 2.22 -11.75 -1.47
CA PRO A 33 2.06 -10.39 -1.88
C PRO A 33 3.13 -9.55 -1.15
N GLN A 34 4.07 -9.01 -1.91
CA GLN A 34 5.08 -8.11 -1.39
C GLN A 34 4.49 -6.72 -1.57
N LEU A 35 4.19 -6.04 -0.46
CA LEU A 35 3.86 -4.62 -0.49
C LEU A 35 4.96 -3.89 -1.26
N ASP A 36 4.63 -3.32 -2.41
CA ASP A 36 5.54 -2.50 -3.19
C ASP A 36 5.29 -1.04 -2.87
N ILE A 37 6.29 -0.38 -2.29
CA ILE A 37 6.22 1.03 -1.92
C ILE A 37 7.19 1.78 -2.83
N VAL A 38 6.63 2.56 -3.74
CA VAL A 38 7.38 3.36 -4.70
C VAL A 38 7.44 4.80 -4.17
N LEU A 39 8.65 5.26 -3.86
CA LEU A 39 8.91 6.65 -3.45
C LEU A 39 9.51 7.41 -4.63
N SER A 40 8.96 8.57 -4.95
CA SER A 40 9.42 9.40 -6.07
C SER A 40 9.54 10.87 -5.68
N SER A 41 10.59 11.53 -6.14
CA SER A 41 10.82 12.97 -5.97
C SER A 41 11.32 13.54 -7.30
N PRO A 42 10.41 13.91 -8.23
CA PRO A 42 10.79 14.38 -9.57
C PRO A 42 11.64 15.67 -9.55
N GLY A 43 11.41 16.54 -8.56
CA GLY A 43 12.23 17.73 -8.32
C GLY A 43 13.58 17.45 -7.67
N ARG A 44 13.84 16.17 -7.32
CA ARG A 44 15.07 15.68 -6.67
C ARG A 44 15.28 16.25 -5.27
N GLU A 45 14.20 16.66 -4.62
CA GLU A 45 14.20 17.00 -3.21
C GLU A 45 14.61 15.78 -2.37
N PRO A 46 15.44 15.95 -1.32
CA PRO A 46 15.90 14.84 -0.51
C PRO A 46 14.75 14.25 0.31
N LEU A 47 14.68 12.92 0.36
CA LEU A 47 13.66 12.17 1.09
C LEU A 47 14.30 11.31 2.19
N PRO A 48 13.65 11.17 3.35
CA PRO A 48 14.03 10.19 4.37
C PRO A 48 13.50 8.81 3.98
N GLU A 49 14.00 8.23 2.89
CA GLU A 49 13.43 7.02 2.27
C GLU A 49 13.26 5.84 3.24
N GLU A 50 14.25 5.59 4.11
CA GLU A 50 14.18 4.51 5.08
C GLU A 50 13.05 4.74 6.10
N ALA A 51 12.93 5.96 6.63
CA ALA A 51 11.89 6.32 7.57
C ALA A 51 10.50 6.24 6.93
N LEU A 52 10.36 6.71 5.69
CA LEU A 52 9.14 6.60 4.89
C LEU A 52 8.72 5.14 4.68
N ARG A 53 9.65 4.30 4.21
CA ARG A 53 9.38 2.87 3.98
C ARG A 53 8.96 2.17 5.26
N ARG A 54 9.66 2.44 6.36
CA ARG A 54 9.34 1.87 7.66
C ARG A 54 7.96 2.30 8.17
N ALA A 55 7.65 3.60 8.08
CA ALA A 55 6.35 4.14 8.51
C ALA A 55 5.19 3.54 7.71
N LEU A 56 5.30 3.58 6.38
CA LEU A 56 4.26 3.10 5.47
C LEU A 56 4.08 1.58 5.57
N ALA A 57 5.16 0.81 5.68
CA ALA A 57 5.06 -0.62 5.90
C ALA A 57 4.42 -0.97 7.26
N SER A 58 4.78 -0.24 8.34
CA SER A 58 4.14 -0.40 9.66
C SER A 58 2.64 -0.09 9.60
N LEU A 59 2.26 1.02 8.96
CA LEU A 59 0.86 1.40 8.76
C LEU A 59 0.09 0.32 7.99
N LEU A 60 0.57 -0.08 6.83
CA LEU A 60 -0.09 -1.07 5.97
C LEU A 60 -0.26 -2.42 6.68
N ALA A 61 0.74 -2.84 7.47
CA ALA A 61 0.65 -4.04 8.28
C ALA A 61 -0.40 -3.94 9.39
N ARG A 62 -0.52 -2.78 10.06
CA ARG A 62 -1.55 -2.52 11.09
C ARG A 62 -2.97 -2.56 10.52
N GLU A 63 -3.12 -2.10 9.29
CA GLU A 63 -4.38 -2.07 8.54
C GLU A 63 -4.70 -3.40 7.86
N GLY A 64 -3.87 -4.44 8.06
CA GLY A 64 -4.10 -5.77 7.50
C GLY A 64 -3.93 -5.85 5.99
N VAL A 65 -3.22 -4.89 5.39
CA VAL A 65 -2.92 -4.91 3.95
C VAL A 65 -1.76 -5.88 3.72
N GLU A 66 -2.10 -7.09 3.30
CA GLU A 66 -1.11 -8.12 2.98
C GLU A 66 -0.46 -7.87 1.60
N SER A 67 -1.15 -7.16 0.70
CA SER A 67 -0.76 -7.00 -0.70
C SER A 67 -1.12 -5.67 -1.31
N GLY A 68 -0.22 -5.13 -2.12
CA GLY A 68 -0.54 -4.08 -3.08
C GLY A 68 0.64 -3.20 -3.43
N GLU A 69 0.36 -2.24 -4.32
CA GLU A 69 1.31 -1.20 -4.72
C GLU A 69 0.83 0.16 -4.19
N LEU A 70 1.72 0.85 -3.47
CA LEU A 70 1.53 2.22 -2.98
C LEU A 70 2.59 3.11 -3.62
N SER A 71 2.15 4.13 -4.35
CA SER A 71 3.03 5.16 -4.88
C SER A 71 2.93 6.43 -4.06
N VAL A 72 4.07 6.94 -3.59
CA VAL A 72 4.17 8.23 -2.88
C VAL A 72 5.12 9.15 -3.63
N THR A 73 4.58 10.23 -4.16
CA THR A 73 5.33 11.22 -4.96
C THR A 73 5.39 12.56 -4.24
N PHE A 74 6.60 13.07 -4.03
CA PHE A 74 6.84 14.36 -3.41
C PHE A 74 7.01 15.42 -4.49
N LEU A 75 6.25 16.50 -4.37
CA LEU A 75 6.15 17.54 -5.38
C LEU A 75 6.33 18.93 -4.77
N ALA A 76 7.01 19.81 -5.50
CA ALA A 76 7.01 21.24 -5.23
C ALA A 76 5.61 21.86 -5.39
N ASP A 77 5.45 23.11 -4.96
CA ASP A 77 4.15 23.82 -4.93
C ASP A 77 3.41 23.85 -6.26
N ASP A 78 4.10 24.22 -7.35
CA ASP A 78 3.49 24.38 -8.67
C ASP A 78 2.90 23.05 -9.20
N PRO A 79 3.65 21.94 -9.31
CA PRO A 79 3.10 20.69 -9.84
C PRO A 79 1.97 20.10 -8.99
N ILE A 80 2.03 20.18 -7.66
CA ILE A 80 0.95 19.65 -6.83
C ILE A 80 -0.31 20.52 -6.89
N ARG A 81 -0.18 21.84 -6.97
CA ARG A 81 -1.30 22.75 -7.23
C ARG A 81 -1.93 22.49 -8.60
N GLU A 82 -1.12 22.25 -9.63
CA GLU A 82 -1.65 21.88 -10.96
C GLU A 82 -2.49 20.60 -10.92
N LEU A 83 -2.06 19.59 -10.16
CA LEU A 83 -2.85 18.37 -9.94
C LEU A 83 -4.16 18.69 -9.20
N ASN A 84 -4.10 19.50 -8.14
CA ASN A 84 -5.27 19.88 -7.35
C ASN A 84 -6.33 20.60 -8.20
N VAL A 85 -5.90 21.54 -9.05
CA VAL A 85 -6.77 22.24 -10.00
C VAL A 85 -7.34 21.26 -11.02
N ARG A 86 -6.50 20.41 -11.63
CA ARG A 86 -6.89 19.54 -12.74
C ARG A 86 -7.89 18.46 -12.31
N TYR A 87 -7.70 17.87 -11.14
CA TYR A 87 -8.46 16.69 -10.73
C TYR A 87 -9.53 16.98 -9.67
N LEU A 88 -9.34 18.02 -8.84
CA LEU A 88 -10.27 18.37 -7.76
C LEU A 88 -10.92 19.76 -7.92
N ALA A 89 -10.58 20.50 -8.99
CA ALA A 89 -11.08 21.86 -9.25
C ALA A 89 -10.78 22.85 -8.10
N HIS A 90 -9.67 22.64 -7.40
CA HIS A 90 -9.24 23.43 -6.25
C HIS A 90 -7.98 24.23 -6.57
N ASP A 91 -8.05 25.56 -6.46
CA ASP A 91 -6.95 26.46 -6.79
C ASP A 91 -6.16 26.93 -5.56
N TRP A 92 -5.51 25.99 -4.89
CA TRP A 92 -4.59 26.22 -3.79
C TRP A 92 -3.56 25.09 -3.72
N VAL A 93 -2.43 25.33 -3.05
CA VAL A 93 -1.36 24.33 -2.86
C VAL A 93 -1.73 23.39 -1.71
N PRO A 94 -2.02 22.11 -1.96
CA PRO A 94 -2.36 21.17 -0.90
C PRO A 94 -1.13 20.61 -0.19
N ASP A 95 -1.36 20.16 1.04
CA ASP A 95 -0.37 19.42 1.82
C ASP A 95 -0.21 18.00 1.24
N VAL A 96 -1.34 17.38 0.91
CA VAL A 96 -1.39 16.04 0.34
C VAL A 96 -2.61 15.87 -0.56
N LEU A 97 -2.47 15.02 -1.59
CA LEU A 97 -3.56 14.51 -2.41
C LEU A 97 -3.50 12.99 -2.42
N SER A 98 -4.65 12.33 -2.29
CA SER A 98 -4.75 10.87 -2.30
C SER A 98 -5.75 10.42 -3.37
N PHE A 99 -5.30 9.54 -4.26
CA PHE A 99 -6.12 8.97 -5.33
C PHE A 99 -6.16 7.45 -5.20
N SER A 100 -7.25 6.92 -4.62
CA SER A 100 -7.44 5.49 -4.44
C SER A 100 -7.64 4.77 -5.78
N LEU A 101 -7.01 3.60 -5.89
CA LEU A 101 -7.15 2.69 -7.04
C LEU A 101 -7.80 1.38 -6.60
N ALA A 102 -8.21 0.57 -7.58
CA ALA A 102 -8.75 -0.75 -7.29
C ALA A 102 -7.60 -1.75 -7.03
N PRO A 103 -7.79 -2.72 -6.10
CA PRO A 103 -6.81 -3.77 -5.86
C PRO A 103 -6.36 -4.46 -7.16
N PRO A 104 -5.06 -4.77 -7.31
CA PRO A 104 -4.01 -4.75 -6.28
C PRO A 104 -3.31 -3.40 -6.08
N LEU A 105 -3.69 -2.34 -6.81
CA LEU A 105 -3.12 -1.01 -6.62
C LEU A 105 -3.87 -0.33 -5.46
N LEU A 106 -3.15 0.12 -4.43
CA LEU A 106 -3.77 0.87 -3.32
C LEU A 106 -4.10 2.30 -3.79
N GLY A 107 -3.16 2.94 -4.44
CA GLY A 107 -3.34 4.27 -4.99
C GLY A 107 -2.07 5.11 -5.02
N ASP A 108 -2.28 6.37 -5.36
CA ASP A 108 -1.24 7.39 -5.43
C ASP A 108 -1.43 8.41 -4.30
N VAL A 109 -0.36 8.68 -3.56
CA VAL A 109 -0.25 9.80 -2.62
C VAL A 109 0.71 10.83 -3.21
N TYR A 110 0.28 12.08 -3.30
CA TYR A 110 1.12 13.21 -3.67
C TYR A 110 1.31 14.12 -2.47
N VAL A 111 2.55 14.31 -2.03
CA VAL A 111 2.90 15.14 -0.86
C VAL A 111 3.52 16.46 -1.31
N GLY A 112 3.02 17.57 -0.79
CA GLY A 112 3.57 18.91 -1.03
C GLY A 112 4.86 19.12 -0.24
N TYR A 113 6.01 18.97 -0.90
CA TYR A 113 7.32 19.04 -0.24
C TYR A 113 7.61 20.42 0.36
N ASP A 114 7.30 21.48 -0.39
CA ASP A 114 7.48 22.86 0.08
C ASP A 114 6.50 23.21 1.20
N GLN A 115 5.29 22.61 1.22
CA GLN A 115 4.36 22.73 2.34
C GLN A 115 4.90 22.02 3.59
N ALA A 116 5.36 20.78 3.46
CA ALA A 116 6.00 20.05 4.56
C ALA A 116 7.17 20.87 5.16
N ARG A 117 7.96 21.54 4.31
CA ARG A 117 9.03 22.43 4.77
C ARG A 117 8.50 23.62 5.56
N ARG A 118 7.43 24.28 5.11
CA ARG A 118 6.80 25.39 5.87
C ARG A 118 6.26 24.89 7.21
N GLN A 119 5.51 23.79 7.20
CA GLN A 119 4.93 23.16 8.39
C GLN A 119 6.00 22.70 9.39
N SER A 120 7.11 22.13 8.92
CA SER A 120 8.21 21.71 9.80
C SER A 120 8.78 22.88 10.63
N VAL A 121 8.85 24.08 10.03
CA VAL A 121 9.31 25.28 10.71
C VAL A 121 8.27 25.80 11.70
N GLU A 122 6.99 25.80 11.29
CA GLU A 122 5.87 26.26 12.12
C GLU A 122 5.64 25.37 13.34
N LEU A 123 5.74 24.06 13.17
CA LEU A 123 5.57 23.05 14.22
C LEU A 123 6.85 22.78 15.02
N ALA A 124 7.98 23.37 14.60
CA ALA A 124 9.30 23.13 15.18
C ALA A 124 9.70 21.64 15.23
N VAL A 125 9.42 20.91 14.15
CA VAL A 125 9.80 19.49 13.96
C VAL A 125 10.80 19.33 12.81
N PRO A 126 11.59 18.26 12.75
CA PRO A 126 12.42 17.97 11.59
C PRO A 126 11.58 17.82 10.31
N LEU A 127 12.09 18.30 9.17
CA LEU A 127 11.42 18.12 7.87
C LEU A 127 11.14 16.65 7.57
N ASP A 128 12.08 15.76 7.88
CA ASP A 128 11.93 14.33 7.66
C ASP A 128 10.72 13.75 8.41
N GLU A 129 10.44 14.24 9.62
CA GLU A 129 9.28 13.83 10.41
C GLU A 129 7.97 14.29 9.75
N GLU A 130 7.92 15.53 9.27
CA GLU A 130 6.73 16.07 8.61
C GLU A 130 6.46 15.40 7.26
N LEU A 131 7.49 15.11 6.47
CA LEU A 131 7.35 14.34 5.23
C LEU A 131 6.76 12.95 5.48
N VAL A 132 7.22 12.28 6.54
CA VAL A 132 6.66 10.99 6.95
C VAL A 132 5.23 11.14 7.45
N ARG A 133 4.95 12.16 8.26
CA ARG A 133 3.60 12.44 8.77
C ARG A 133 2.60 12.62 7.62
N LEU A 134 2.92 13.45 6.63
CA LEU A 134 2.04 13.68 5.47
C LEU A 134 1.90 12.45 4.57
N ALA A 135 2.96 11.65 4.39
CA ALA A 135 2.87 10.41 3.63
C ALA A 135 1.96 9.36 4.32
N VAL A 136 2.09 9.22 5.65
CA VAL A 136 1.22 8.38 6.48
C VAL A 136 -0.23 8.88 6.41
N HIS A 137 -0.43 10.19 6.54
CA HIS A 137 -1.74 10.83 6.45
C HIS A 137 -2.43 10.55 5.11
N GLY A 138 -1.74 10.79 3.99
CA GLY A 138 -2.27 10.51 2.66
C GLY A 138 -2.61 9.04 2.47
N THR A 139 -1.78 8.13 3.00
CA THR A 139 -2.03 6.69 2.93
C THR A 139 -3.25 6.26 3.75
N LEU A 140 -3.47 6.86 4.93
CA LEU A 140 -4.67 6.62 5.74
C LEU A 140 -5.95 6.98 4.97
N HIS A 141 -5.96 8.11 4.25
CA HIS A 141 -7.09 8.45 3.37
C HIS A 141 -7.29 7.42 2.24
N LEU A 142 -6.22 6.88 1.66
CA LEU A 142 -6.35 5.81 0.66
C LEU A 142 -7.04 4.56 1.24
N LEU A 143 -6.80 4.28 2.52
CA LEU A 143 -7.38 3.15 3.26
C LEU A 143 -8.80 3.44 3.79
N GLY A 144 -9.35 4.61 3.50
CA GLY A 144 -10.72 4.99 3.85
C GLY A 144 -10.87 5.63 5.23
N HIS A 145 -9.77 6.05 5.86
CA HIS A 145 -9.82 6.87 7.07
C HIS A 145 -10.16 8.32 6.72
N GLU A 146 -10.92 8.96 7.60
CA GLU A 146 -11.34 10.34 7.48
C GLU A 146 -11.17 11.03 8.84
N HIS A 147 -10.98 12.34 8.83
CA HIS A 147 -10.95 13.15 10.06
C HIS A 147 -11.73 14.46 9.86
N PRO A 148 -12.22 15.10 10.96
CA PRO A 148 -12.82 16.43 10.89
C PRO A 148 -11.80 17.50 10.47
N ASP A 149 -12.26 18.54 9.78
CA ASP A 149 -11.40 19.68 9.40
C ASP A 149 -11.04 20.58 10.58
N ASP A 150 -11.83 20.56 11.65
CA ASP A 150 -11.57 21.40 12.83
C ASP A 150 -10.41 20.83 13.67
N PRO A 151 -9.51 21.67 14.21
CA PRO A 151 -8.32 21.18 14.90
C PRO A 151 -8.60 20.25 16.07
N ALA A 152 -9.61 20.56 16.88
CA ALA A 152 -9.94 19.76 18.06
C ALA A 152 -10.48 18.37 17.65
N GLY A 153 -11.43 18.34 16.71
CA GLY A 153 -11.97 17.10 16.16
C GLY A 153 -10.92 16.28 15.42
N ARG A 154 -9.96 16.93 14.75
CA ARG A 154 -8.82 16.26 14.11
C ARG A 154 -7.96 15.53 15.13
N GLU A 155 -7.51 16.22 16.17
CA GLU A 155 -6.62 15.63 17.20
C GLU A 155 -7.26 14.47 17.96
N ASP A 156 -8.59 14.52 18.15
CA ASP A 156 -9.34 13.46 18.82
C ASP A 156 -9.68 12.27 17.90
N SER A 157 -9.46 12.38 16.59
CA SER A 157 -9.83 11.34 15.61
C SER A 157 -8.97 10.08 15.70
N GLU A 158 -9.56 8.92 15.39
CA GLU A 158 -8.83 7.65 15.31
C GLU A 158 -7.70 7.71 14.27
N MET A 159 -7.95 8.38 13.13
CA MET A 159 -6.97 8.61 12.08
C MET A 159 -5.74 9.35 12.61
N TYR A 160 -5.94 10.45 13.35
CA TYR A 160 -4.83 11.23 13.91
C TYR A 160 -4.04 10.43 14.95
N GLN A 161 -4.72 9.69 15.83
CA GLN A 161 -4.06 8.86 16.83
C GLN A 161 -3.20 7.77 16.18
N LEU A 162 -3.71 7.12 15.13
CA LEU A 162 -2.97 6.11 14.37
C LEU A 162 -1.78 6.74 13.64
N GLN A 163 -1.97 7.88 12.98
CA GLN A 163 -0.90 8.64 12.34
C GLN A 163 0.24 8.94 13.32
N GLU A 164 -0.05 9.58 14.45
CA GLU A 164 0.97 9.96 15.42
C GLU A 164 1.60 8.76 16.13
N ALA A 165 0.87 7.64 16.25
CA ALA A 165 1.45 6.39 16.73
C ALA A 165 2.51 5.84 15.76
N VAL A 166 2.25 5.86 14.45
CA VAL A 166 3.20 5.41 13.43
C VAL A 166 4.40 6.36 13.34
N VAL A 167 4.16 7.67 13.33
CA VAL A 167 5.25 8.67 13.30
C VAL A 167 6.17 8.52 14.52
N ARG A 168 5.59 8.41 15.73
CA ARG A 168 6.36 8.21 16.96
C ARG A 168 7.14 6.90 16.96
N GLU A 169 6.63 5.84 16.33
CA GLU A 169 7.38 4.59 16.20
C GLU A 169 8.69 4.78 15.42
N VAL A 170 8.68 5.68 14.44
CA VAL A 170 9.82 5.92 13.55
C VAL A 170 10.85 6.87 14.14
N PHE A 171 10.41 7.93 14.83
CA PHE A 171 11.28 9.01 15.31
C PHE A 171 11.40 9.11 16.85
N GLY A 172 10.61 8.35 17.61
CA GLY A 172 10.60 8.37 19.08
C GLY A 172 11.59 7.43 19.76
#